data_AF-A0A7Y4SH12-F1
#
_entry.id   AF-A0A7Y4SH12-F1
#
_cell.length_a   1.000
_cell.length_b   1.000
_cell.length_c   1.000
_cell.angle_alpha   90.00
_cell.angle_beta   90.00
_cell.angle_gamma   90.00
#
_symmetry.space_group_name_H-M   'P 1'
#
loop_
_entity.id
_entity.type
_entity.pdbx_description
1 polymer ?
#
loop_
_entity_poly.entity_id
_entity_poly.type
_entity_poly.pdbx_seq_one_letter_code
_entity_poly.pdbx_strand_id
1 'polypeptide(L)'
;MKIVANEGAATSLSSEYLNYRGAISVDQEIQSPMQSCTFISPAGETEWIVVSPGKKFVIVIAASSTTQAGVPPLGTSLDTGTKSVGGHDGGRNLYETMITLFATARQEDFEDGVHTEFSRELVHVVEMLGTTAIEVVASIILKDKANPAVLAEALKWISHVDQPRSYAFRLWLLEKSLQSASPRIRDAASLGIAAADDPHSIPAVKSAIERETCQELRDDLAQVLRQLDPQCHMYSEK
;
A
#
# COMPACT_ATOMS: atom_id res chain seq x y z
N MET A 1 -27.31 -26.09 -13.73
CA MET A 1 -26.52 -25.45 -14.82
C MET A 1 -25.18 -26.17 -14.85
N LYS A 2 -24.92 -26.97 -15.89
CA LYS A 2 -23.69 -27.80 -16.00
C LYS A 2 -22.62 -26.97 -16.70
N ILE A 3 -21.46 -26.84 -16.07
CA ILE A 3 -20.27 -26.24 -16.67
C ILE A 3 -19.42 -27.39 -17.23
N VAL A 4 -19.09 -27.29 -18.52
CA VAL A 4 -18.21 -28.21 -19.24
C VAL A 4 -16.85 -27.51 -19.36
N ALA A 5 -15.78 -28.18 -18.93
CA ALA A 5 -14.42 -27.68 -19.07
C ALA A 5 -13.93 -27.86 -20.52
N ASN A 6 -13.32 -26.81 -21.08
CA ASN A 6 -12.67 -26.83 -22.37
C ASN A 6 -11.15 -26.77 -22.13
N GLU A 7 -10.42 -27.81 -22.53
CA GLU A 7 -8.96 -27.89 -22.39
C GLU A 7 -8.31 -27.21 -23.60
N GLY A 8 -7.59 -26.11 -23.36
CA GLY A 8 -6.83 -25.43 -24.40
C GLY A 8 -5.79 -24.45 -23.85
N ALA A 9 -4.52 -24.82 -24.04
CA ALA A 9 -3.30 -24.02 -23.93
C ALA A 9 -2.88 -23.52 -22.52
N ALA A 10 -2.22 -24.41 -21.78
CA ALA A 10 -1.36 -24.05 -20.64
C ALA A 10 0.02 -23.59 -21.14
N THR A 11 0.31 -22.29 -21.06
CA THR A 11 1.69 -21.80 -20.97
C THR A 11 2.19 -22.03 -19.55
N SER A 12 3.27 -22.79 -19.40
CA SER A 12 3.86 -23.15 -18.10
C SER A 12 4.36 -21.92 -17.36
N LEU A 13 3.66 -21.54 -16.29
CA LEU A 13 4.23 -20.72 -15.22
C LEU A 13 4.64 -21.67 -14.09
N SER A 14 5.83 -21.42 -13.52
CA SER A 14 6.47 -22.27 -12.50
C SER A 14 5.56 -22.51 -11.29
N SER A 15 5.47 -23.78 -10.92
CA SER A 15 4.62 -24.36 -9.86
C SER A 15 4.82 -23.80 -8.44
N GLU A 16 5.80 -22.92 -8.21
CA GLU A 16 6.12 -22.38 -6.89
C GLU A 16 5.28 -21.15 -6.48
N TYR A 17 4.56 -20.49 -7.40
CA TYR A 17 3.73 -19.32 -7.08
C TYR A 17 2.26 -19.62 -6.73
N LEU A 18 1.84 -20.89 -6.80
CA LEU A 18 0.42 -21.30 -6.63
C LEU A 18 0.05 -21.72 -5.20
N ASN A 19 0.97 -21.63 -4.23
CA ASN A 19 0.80 -22.33 -2.96
C ASN A 19 0.37 -21.47 -1.75
N TYR A 20 -0.06 -20.22 -1.93
CA TYR A 20 -0.65 -19.45 -0.81
C TYR A 20 -1.89 -18.67 -1.21
N ARG A 21 -3.02 -19.14 -0.64
CA ARG A 21 -4.42 -18.66 -0.74
C ARG A 21 -5.08 -18.85 -2.10
N GLY A 22 -6.24 -19.50 -2.08
CA GLY A 22 -6.98 -19.99 -3.24
C GLY A 22 -7.11 -18.92 -4.33
N ALA A 23 -6.35 -19.11 -5.40
CA ALA A 23 -6.54 -18.36 -6.63
C ALA A 23 -7.89 -18.77 -7.23
N ILE A 24 -8.87 -17.87 -7.22
CA ILE A 24 -10.08 -18.03 -8.03
C ILE A 24 -9.70 -17.56 -9.44
N SER A 25 -9.68 -18.48 -10.41
CA SER A 25 -9.56 -18.10 -11.82
C SER A 25 -10.84 -17.37 -12.23
N VAL A 26 -10.72 -16.11 -12.62
CA VAL A 26 -11.83 -15.33 -13.16
C VAL A 26 -11.61 -15.21 -14.67
N ASP A 27 -12.31 -16.02 -15.45
CA ASP A 27 -12.17 -16.07 -16.92
C ASP A 27 -12.90 -14.93 -17.65
N GLN A 28 -13.18 -13.80 -16.98
CA GLN A 28 -13.81 -12.63 -17.60
C GLN A 28 -12.82 -11.48 -17.77
N GLU A 29 -12.67 -11.05 -19.02
CA GLU A 29 -11.90 -9.88 -19.41
C GLU A 29 -12.66 -8.60 -19.04
N ILE A 30 -12.24 -7.93 -17.95
CA ILE A 30 -12.89 -6.70 -17.46
C ILE A 30 -12.31 -5.50 -18.21
N GLN A 31 -13.08 -4.94 -19.16
CA GLN A 31 -12.69 -3.81 -20.03
C GLN A 31 -13.11 -2.42 -19.49
N SER A 32 -13.01 -2.14 -18.19
CA SER A 32 -13.43 -0.83 -17.62
C SER A 32 -12.56 -0.36 -16.45
N PRO A 33 -12.48 0.97 -16.17
CA PRO A 33 -11.58 1.50 -15.14
C PRO A 33 -12.04 1.11 -13.73
N MET A 34 -11.09 0.67 -12.90
CA MET A 34 -11.20 0.26 -11.48
C MET A 34 -12.63 -0.02 -10.98
N GLN A 35 -13.06 -1.28 -11.05
CA GLN A 35 -14.25 -1.75 -10.34
C GLN A 35 -13.83 -2.41 -9.03
N SER A 36 -14.36 -1.91 -7.92
CA SER A 36 -14.33 -2.61 -6.63
C SER A 36 -15.54 -3.53 -6.55
N CYS A 37 -15.32 -4.83 -6.43
CA CYS A 37 -16.39 -5.80 -6.16
C CYS A 37 -16.29 -6.25 -4.71
N THR A 38 -17.42 -6.22 -4.00
CA THR A 38 -17.54 -6.77 -2.65
C THR A 38 -17.95 -8.23 -2.76
N PHE A 39 -17.14 -9.14 -2.21
CA PHE A 39 -17.50 -10.54 -2.10
C PHE A 39 -17.80 -10.86 -0.64
N ILE A 40 -18.95 -11.48 -0.38
CA ILE A 40 -19.34 -11.93 0.94
C ILE A 40 -19.11 -13.45 0.97
N SER A 41 -18.11 -13.88 1.74
CA SER A 41 -17.82 -15.30 1.94
C SER A 41 -19.01 -15.99 2.63
N PRO A 42 -19.26 -17.30 2.40
CA PRO A 42 -20.28 -18.06 3.12
C PRO A 42 -20.13 -18.01 4.65
N ALA A 43 -18.93 -17.69 5.15
CA ALA A 43 -18.64 -17.51 6.57
C ALA A 43 -19.05 -16.14 7.14
N GLY A 44 -19.61 -15.23 6.34
CA GLY A 44 -20.00 -13.88 6.75
C GLY A 44 -18.84 -12.87 6.80
N GLU A 45 -17.64 -13.27 6.36
CA GLU A 45 -16.50 -12.37 6.24
C GLU A 45 -16.62 -11.53 4.96
N THR A 46 -16.41 -10.22 5.09
CA THR A 46 -16.40 -9.30 3.96
C THR A 46 -14.98 -9.26 3.40
N GLU A 47 -14.81 -9.74 2.17
CA GLU A 47 -13.54 -9.69 1.46
C GLU A 47 -13.58 -8.61 0.39
N TRP A 48 -12.52 -7.81 0.34
CA TRP A 48 -12.34 -6.80 -0.71
C TRP A 48 -11.43 -7.35 -1.78
N ILE A 49 -11.93 -7.33 -3.01
CA ILE A 49 -11.20 -7.74 -4.21
C ILE A 49 -10.82 -6.48 -4.99
N VAL A 50 -9.52 -6.22 -5.09
CA VAL A 50 -8.99 -5.15 -5.94
C VAL A 50 -8.49 -5.78 -7.24
N VAL A 51 -9.16 -5.45 -8.35
CA VAL A 51 -8.77 -5.90 -9.70
C VAL A 51 -8.10 -4.74 -10.43
N SER A 52 -6.86 -4.97 -10.88
CA SER A 52 -6.12 -3.99 -11.69
C SER A 52 -6.40 -4.22 -13.18
N PRO A 53 -6.74 -3.18 -13.96
CA PRO A 53 -6.95 -3.34 -15.40
C PRO A 53 -5.69 -3.87 -16.10
N GLY A 54 -5.84 -4.93 -16.89
CA GLY A 54 -4.76 -5.51 -17.71
C GLY A 54 -3.83 -6.49 -16.99
N LYS A 55 -4.15 -6.93 -15.77
CA LYS A 55 -3.37 -7.97 -15.06
C LYS A 55 -4.25 -9.13 -14.60
N LYS A 56 -3.73 -10.36 -14.72
CA LYS A 56 -4.38 -11.63 -14.34
C LYS A 56 -4.21 -11.97 -12.85
N PHE A 57 -4.17 -10.99 -11.96
CA PHE A 57 -4.09 -11.28 -10.54
C PHE A 57 -5.10 -10.47 -9.75
N VAL A 58 -5.61 -11.13 -8.71
CA VAL A 58 -6.62 -10.63 -7.78
C VAL A 58 -5.94 -10.53 -6.42
N ILE A 59 -5.96 -9.34 -5.81
CA ILE A 59 -5.52 -9.17 -4.43
C ILE A 59 -6.77 -9.31 -3.54
N VAL A 60 -6.79 -10.34 -2.70
CA VAL A 60 -7.85 -10.57 -1.71
C VAL A 60 -7.36 -10.06 -0.35
N ILE A 61 -8.01 -9.02 0.16
CA ILE A 61 -7.73 -8.48 1.50
C ILE A 61 -8.84 -8.98 2.42
N ALA A 62 -8.48 -9.88 3.34
CA ALA A 62 -9.39 -10.38 4.37
C ALA A 62 -9.47 -9.38 5.53
N ALA A 63 -10.68 -8.91 5.85
CA ALA A 63 -10.92 -8.13 7.06
C ALA A 63 -11.31 -9.07 8.20
N SER A 64 -10.46 -9.20 9.21
CA SER A 64 -10.81 -9.97 10.41
C SER A 64 -11.78 -9.17 11.28
N SER A 65 -13.05 -9.57 11.28
CA SER A 65 -14.04 -9.08 12.23
C SER A 65 -13.75 -9.70 13.59
N THR A 66 -13.15 -8.93 14.50
CA THR A 66 -13.09 -9.32 15.92
C THR A 66 -14.48 -9.16 16.53
N THR A 67 -15.21 -10.27 16.63
CA THR A 67 -16.49 -10.33 17.33
C THR A 67 -16.25 -10.11 18.82
N GLN A 68 -16.57 -8.90 19.32
CA GLN A 68 -16.50 -8.57 20.74
C GLN A 68 -17.64 -9.32 21.47
N ALA A 69 -17.27 -10.17 22.44
CA ALA A 69 -18.21 -10.91 23.28
C ALA A 69 -19.06 -9.95 24.14
N GLY A 70 -20.37 -10.24 24.19
CA GLY A 70 -21.40 -9.35 24.70
C GLY A 70 -21.35 -9.03 26.20
N VAL A 71 -21.76 -7.80 26.52
CA VAL A 71 -22.12 -7.33 27.86
C VAL A 71 -23.65 -7.16 27.90
N PRO A 72 -24.34 -7.59 28.98
CA PRO A 72 -25.79 -7.50 29.08
C PRO A 72 -26.28 -6.06 29.30
N PRO A 73 -27.55 -5.75 28.92
CA PRO A 73 -28.05 -4.38 28.89
C PRO A 73 -28.57 -3.95 30.27
N LEU A 74 -28.13 -2.80 30.75
CA LEU A 74 -28.83 -2.07 31.82
C LEU A 74 -29.30 -0.74 31.26
N GLY A 75 -30.62 -0.60 31.16
CA GLY A 75 -31.26 0.52 30.52
C GLY A 75 -31.14 1.82 31.33
N THR A 76 -31.21 2.93 30.61
CA THR A 76 -32.08 4.06 30.97
C THR A 76 -32.24 4.93 29.74
N SER A 77 -33.51 5.22 29.45
CA SER A 77 -33.99 6.03 28.36
C SER A 77 -33.60 7.50 28.56
N LEU A 78 -33.03 8.12 27.53
CA LEU A 78 -33.03 9.57 27.36
C LEU A 78 -33.15 9.88 25.87
N ASP A 79 -34.34 10.37 25.54
CA ASP A 79 -34.83 10.83 24.26
C ASP A 79 -33.88 11.92 23.72
N THR A 80 -33.07 11.58 22.72
CA THR A 80 -32.23 12.54 21.98
C THR A 80 -32.65 12.48 20.52
N GLY A 81 -33.32 13.55 20.08
CA GLY A 81 -33.80 13.70 18.72
C GLY A 81 -32.69 13.47 17.71
N THR A 82 -32.80 12.38 16.98
CA THR A 82 -31.95 12.03 15.85
C THR A 82 -32.27 12.97 14.68
N LYS A 83 -31.64 14.16 14.71
CA LYS A 83 -31.40 14.92 13.48
C LYS A 83 -30.49 14.06 12.62
N SER A 84 -31.08 13.46 11.59
CA SER A 84 -30.37 12.80 10.48
C SER A 84 -29.40 13.81 9.86
N VAL A 85 -28.14 13.75 10.28
CA VAL A 85 -27.04 14.50 9.69
C VAL A 85 -26.71 13.78 8.39
N GLY A 86 -26.91 14.47 7.27
CA GLY A 86 -26.70 13.95 5.93
C GLY A 86 -25.34 13.27 5.79
N GLY A 87 -25.34 12.13 5.10
CA GLY A 87 -24.15 11.31 4.85
C GLY A 87 -23.01 12.16 4.32
N HIS A 88 -22.04 12.40 5.20
CA HIS A 88 -20.91 13.26 4.92
C HIS A 88 -20.05 12.62 3.83
N ASP A 89 -19.80 13.44 2.82
CA ASP A 89 -18.76 13.39 1.80
C ASP A 89 -17.35 13.39 2.43
N GLY A 90 -17.10 12.47 3.39
CA GLY A 90 -15.88 12.44 4.20
C GLY A 90 -14.63 12.13 3.38
N GLY A 91 -14.79 11.43 2.25
CA GLY A 91 -13.69 11.14 1.33
C GLY A 91 -13.15 12.35 0.59
N ARG A 92 -14.02 13.28 0.13
CA ARG A 92 -13.55 14.51 -0.54
C ARG A 92 -12.82 15.43 0.43
N ASN A 93 -13.27 15.49 1.67
CA ASN A 93 -12.62 16.29 2.70
C ASN A 93 -11.20 15.78 3.02
N LEU A 94 -11.00 14.46 3.10
CA LEU A 94 -9.67 13.89 3.36
C LEU A 94 -8.69 14.22 2.22
N TYR A 95 -9.12 14.08 0.96
CA TYR A 95 -8.27 14.38 -0.19
C TYR A 95 -7.82 15.84 -0.20
N GLU A 96 -8.74 16.78 0.02
CA GLU A 96 -8.44 18.22 0.08
C GLU A 96 -7.52 18.57 1.25
N THR A 97 -7.76 17.95 2.42
CA THR A 97 -6.91 18.10 3.61
C THR A 97 -5.49 17.64 3.32
N MET A 98 -5.31 16.46 2.73
CA MET A 98 -3.98 15.93 2.38
C MET A 98 -3.28 16.77 1.31
N ILE A 99 -4.00 17.24 0.28
CA ILE A 99 -3.40 18.16 -0.70
C ILE A 99 -2.91 19.45 -0.05
N THR A 100 -3.70 20.00 0.88
CA THR A 100 -3.32 21.20 1.63
C THR A 100 -2.07 20.95 2.48
N LEU A 101 -2.03 19.81 3.18
CA LEU A 101 -0.87 19.38 3.97
C LEU A 101 0.41 19.31 3.10
N PHE A 102 0.36 18.63 1.95
CA PHE A 102 1.50 18.53 1.03
C PHE A 102 1.89 19.88 0.41
N ALA A 103 0.93 20.77 0.18
CA ALA A 103 1.19 22.10 -0.39
C ALA A 103 1.91 23.00 0.63
N THR A 104 1.50 22.99 1.89
CA THR A 104 2.10 23.77 2.99
C THR A 104 3.52 23.29 3.28
N ALA A 105 3.74 21.97 3.27
CA ALA A 105 5.02 21.33 3.52
C ALA A 105 6.14 21.75 2.55
N ARG A 106 5.80 22.38 1.42
CA ARG A 106 6.80 22.94 0.49
C ARG A 106 7.66 24.04 1.14
N GLN A 107 7.16 24.69 2.19
CA GLN A 107 7.87 25.75 2.91
C GLN A 107 8.68 25.21 4.09
N GLU A 108 8.62 23.90 4.36
CA GLU A 108 9.37 23.27 5.43
C GLU A 108 10.78 22.88 4.96
N ASP A 109 11.75 23.04 5.84
CA ASP A 109 13.10 22.51 5.66
C ASP A 109 13.14 21.10 6.25
N PHE A 110 13.38 20.10 5.40
CA PHE A 110 13.49 18.70 5.83
C PHE A 110 14.94 18.37 6.16
N GLU A 111 15.18 17.95 7.41
CA GLU A 111 16.47 17.47 7.88
C GLU A 111 16.36 15.98 8.23
N ASP A 112 17.40 15.22 7.89
CA ASP A 112 17.39 13.78 8.15
C ASP A 112 17.30 13.47 9.65
N GLY A 113 16.34 12.62 10.02
CA GLY A 113 16.08 12.23 11.40
C GLY A 113 15.29 13.26 12.23
N VAL A 114 14.87 14.38 11.65
CA VAL A 114 14.08 15.41 12.36
C VAL A 114 12.64 15.39 11.87
N HIS A 115 11.71 15.23 12.81
CA HIS A 115 10.28 15.37 12.53
C HIS A 115 9.92 16.84 12.31
N THR A 116 9.31 17.14 11.18
CA THR A 116 8.65 18.42 10.91
C THR A 116 7.14 18.35 11.20
N GLU A 117 6.41 19.48 11.10
CA GLU A 117 4.95 19.48 11.25
C GLU A 117 4.28 18.60 10.19
N PHE A 118 4.74 18.67 8.94
CA PHE A 118 4.29 17.79 7.87
C PHE A 118 4.37 16.30 8.26
N SER A 119 5.52 15.86 8.75
CA SER A 119 5.72 14.45 9.11
C SER A 119 4.81 14.00 10.25
N ARG A 120 4.62 14.85 11.27
CA ARG A 120 3.77 14.57 12.42
C ARG A 120 2.31 14.45 12.02
N GLU A 121 1.81 15.40 11.25
CA GLU A 121 0.42 15.38 10.78
C GLU A 121 0.17 14.20 9.83
N LEU A 122 1.11 13.91 8.93
CA LEU A 122 1.01 12.77 8.02
C LEU A 122 0.91 11.44 8.79
N VAL A 123 1.85 11.21 9.72
CA VAL A 123 1.86 10.00 10.56
C VAL A 123 0.55 9.89 11.34
N HIS A 124 0.11 10.97 11.98
CA HIS A 124 -1.13 10.99 12.75
C HIS A 124 -2.35 10.60 11.91
N VAL A 125 -2.49 11.16 10.70
CA VAL A 125 -3.60 10.83 9.80
C VAL A 125 -3.55 9.37 9.35
N VAL A 126 -2.36 8.83 9.08
CA VAL A 126 -2.18 7.42 8.70
C VAL A 126 -2.49 6.47 9.86
N GLU A 127 -2.07 6.80 11.08
CA GLU A 127 -2.39 6.00 12.27
C GLU A 127 -3.91 5.94 12.50
N MET A 128 -4.60 7.08 12.37
CA MET A 128 -6.05 7.16 12.57
C MET A 128 -6.86 6.46 11.47
N LEU A 129 -6.53 6.68 10.21
CA LEU A 129 -7.36 6.27 9.08
C LEU A 129 -6.83 5.04 8.32
N GLY A 130 -5.61 4.60 8.63
CA GLY A 130 -4.97 3.43 8.07
C GLY A 130 -4.89 3.46 6.54
N THR A 131 -5.38 2.40 5.91
CA THR A 131 -5.37 2.21 4.46
C THR A 131 -6.00 3.37 3.70
N THR A 132 -7.08 3.96 4.21
CA THR A 132 -7.77 5.09 3.56
C THR A 132 -6.84 6.30 3.38
N ALA A 133 -6.03 6.61 4.41
CA ALA A 133 -5.04 7.69 4.29
C ALA A 133 -3.95 7.34 3.27
N ILE A 134 -3.45 6.10 3.29
CA ILE A 134 -2.44 5.64 2.33
C ILE A 134 -2.97 5.66 0.89
N GLU A 135 -4.26 5.42 0.64
CA GLU A 135 -4.86 5.55 -0.70
C GLU A 135 -4.78 6.98 -1.22
N VAL A 136 -5.08 7.94 -0.35
CA VAL A 136 -4.95 9.35 -0.68
C VAL A 136 -3.48 9.72 -0.94
N VAL A 137 -2.56 9.33 -0.06
CA VAL A 137 -1.12 9.57 -0.22
C VAL A 137 -0.60 8.95 -1.54
N ALA A 138 -0.96 7.71 -1.82
CA ALA A 138 -0.62 7.02 -3.06
C ALA A 138 -1.12 7.79 -4.28
N SER A 139 -2.35 8.31 -4.23
CA SER A 139 -2.91 9.10 -5.33
C SER A 139 -2.18 10.42 -5.56
N ILE A 140 -1.56 11.01 -4.53
CA ILE A 140 -0.77 12.25 -4.62
C ILE A 140 0.62 11.93 -5.19
N ILE A 141 1.29 10.90 -4.65
CA ILE A 141 2.63 10.48 -5.06
C ILE A 141 2.64 9.96 -6.50
N LEU A 142 1.77 9.00 -6.81
CA LEU A 142 1.77 8.32 -8.13
C LEU A 142 1.29 9.23 -9.28
N LYS A 143 0.62 10.34 -8.96
CA LYS A 143 0.20 11.36 -9.93
C LYS A 143 1.11 12.59 -9.93
N ASP A 144 2.22 12.55 -9.20
CA ASP A 144 3.21 13.63 -9.08
C ASP A 144 2.57 15.00 -8.77
N LYS A 145 1.65 15.01 -7.79
CA LYS A 145 0.83 16.18 -7.45
C LYS A 145 1.47 17.13 -6.44
N ALA A 146 2.69 16.87 -5.97
CA ALA A 146 3.39 17.72 -5.03
C ALA A 146 4.89 17.79 -5.35
N ASN A 147 5.62 18.62 -4.60
CA ASN A 147 7.06 18.76 -4.78
C ASN A 147 7.79 17.42 -4.50
N PRO A 148 8.74 16.98 -5.35
CA PRO A 148 9.44 15.71 -5.15
C PRO A 148 10.14 15.55 -3.81
N ALA A 149 10.60 16.64 -3.16
CA ALA A 149 11.16 16.60 -1.82
C ALA A 149 10.10 16.24 -0.77
N VAL A 150 8.92 16.84 -0.85
CA VAL A 150 7.78 16.54 0.04
C VAL A 150 7.28 15.11 -0.20
N LEU A 151 7.21 14.66 -1.45
CA LEU A 151 6.82 13.27 -1.78
C LEU A 151 7.83 12.26 -1.21
N ALA A 152 9.13 12.54 -1.33
CA ALA A 152 10.18 11.72 -0.75
C ALA A 152 10.09 11.69 0.79
N GLU A 153 9.85 12.84 1.42
CA GLU A 153 9.65 12.93 2.87
C GLU A 153 8.45 12.09 3.32
N ALA A 154 7.33 12.16 2.58
CA ALA A 154 6.16 11.35 2.87
C ALA A 154 6.48 9.84 2.85
N LEU A 155 7.24 9.37 1.85
CA LEU A 155 7.63 7.97 1.73
C LEU A 155 8.50 7.50 2.91
N LYS A 156 9.45 8.33 3.35
CA LYS A 156 10.27 8.04 4.54
C LYS A 156 9.41 7.85 5.79
N TRP A 157 8.41 8.71 6.01
CA TRP A 157 7.61 8.62 7.24
C TRP A 157 6.56 7.53 7.22
N ILE A 158 5.93 7.23 6.08
CA ILE A 158 4.92 6.15 6.03
C ILE A 158 5.52 4.77 6.33
N SER A 159 6.80 4.52 6.06
CA SER A 159 7.45 3.24 6.40
C SER A 159 7.60 3.06 7.91
N HIS A 160 7.68 4.14 8.68
CA HIS A 160 7.85 4.10 10.14
C HIS A 160 6.54 4.01 10.93
N VAL A 161 5.38 4.13 10.28
CA VAL A 161 4.10 4.09 10.98
C VAL A 161 3.83 2.66 11.49
N ASP A 162 3.54 2.45 12.77
CA ASP A 162 3.22 1.12 13.30
C ASP A 162 1.70 0.85 13.24
N GLN A 163 1.20 0.60 12.03
CA GLN A 163 -0.23 0.40 11.78
C GLN A 163 -0.41 -0.86 10.90
N PRO A 164 -0.80 -2.01 11.49
CA PRO A 164 -0.83 -3.30 10.78
C PRO A 164 -1.81 -3.37 9.60
N ARG A 165 -2.96 -2.68 9.68
CA ARG A 165 -3.98 -2.70 8.61
C ARG A 165 -3.50 -2.05 7.32
N SER A 166 -2.57 -1.10 7.41
CA SER A 166 -2.03 -0.33 6.30
C SER A 166 -0.71 -0.89 5.77
N TYR A 167 -0.05 -1.78 6.51
CA TYR A 167 1.30 -2.29 6.24
C TYR A 167 1.50 -2.74 4.79
N ALA A 168 0.67 -3.70 4.32
CA ALA A 168 0.79 -4.26 2.99
C ALA A 168 0.64 -3.20 1.88
N PHE A 169 -0.22 -2.20 2.10
CA PHE A 169 -0.45 -1.16 1.11
C PHE A 169 0.64 -0.08 1.10
N ARG A 170 1.26 0.18 2.25
CA ARG A 170 2.47 1.02 2.33
C ARG A 170 3.65 0.36 1.63
N LEU A 171 3.86 -0.95 1.86
CA LEU A 171 4.91 -1.71 1.18
C LEU A 171 4.71 -1.66 -0.34
N TRP A 172 3.49 -1.92 -0.81
CA TRP A 172 3.15 -1.77 -2.23
C TRP A 172 3.45 -0.36 -2.76
N LEU A 173 3.12 0.70 -2.00
CA LEU A 173 3.37 2.07 -2.43
C LEU A 173 4.87 2.38 -2.53
N LEU A 174 5.68 1.89 -1.59
CA LEU A 174 7.14 2.01 -1.62
C LEU A 174 7.71 1.30 -2.87
N GLU A 175 7.30 0.05 -3.12
CA GLU A 175 7.72 -0.72 -4.30
C GLU A 175 7.32 -0.04 -5.62
N LYS A 176 6.14 0.60 -5.66
CA LYS A 176 5.71 1.39 -6.82
C LYS A 176 6.55 2.65 -6.99
N SER A 177 6.94 3.28 -5.89
CA SER A 177 7.71 4.52 -5.90
C SER A 177 9.17 4.33 -6.37
N LEU A 178 9.71 3.10 -6.29
CA LEU A 178 10.96 2.71 -6.96
C LEU A 178 10.93 2.89 -8.50
N GLN A 179 9.75 3.06 -9.10
CA GLN A 179 9.59 3.27 -10.54
C GLN A 179 9.42 4.75 -10.91
N SER A 180 9.50 5.65 -9.93
CA SER A 180 9.37 7.10 -10.16
C SER A 180 10.46 7.62 -11.09
N ALA A 181 10.15 8.63 -11.90
CA ALA A 181 11.14 9.32 -12.71
C ALA A 181 12.14 10.13 -11.85
N SER A 182 11.73 10.57 -10.66
CA SER A 182 12.56 11.34 -9.74
C SER A 182 13.50 10.42 -8.95
N PRO A 183 14.84 10.58 -9.05
CA PRO A 183 15.80 9.82 -8.24
C PRO A 183 15.57 9.98 -6.75
N ARG A 184 15.18 11.18 -6.30
CA ARG A 184 14.90 11.47 -4.89
C ARG A 184 13.72 10.66 -4.34
N ILE A 185 12.70 10.41 -5.15
CA ILE A 185 11.55 9.58 -4.75
C ILE A 185 11.96 8.11 -4.68
N ARG A 186 12.79 7.64 -5.62
CA ARG A 186 13.31 6.27 -5.62
C ARG A 186 14.21 6.00 -4.42
N ASP A 187 15.08 6.94 -4.09
CA ASP A 187 15.94 6.91 -2.89
C ASP A 187 15.13 6.82 -1.59
N ALA A 188 14.16 7.72 -1.40
CA ALA A 188 13.26 7.64 -0.24
C ALA A 188 12.46 6.34 -0.18
N ALA A 189 12.01 5.82 -1.33
CA ALA A 189 11.35 4.53 -1.39
C ALA A 189 12.29 3.37 -0.99
N SER A 190 13.56 3.40 -1.40
CA SER A 190 14.53 2.38 -0.98
C SER A 190 14.82 2.42 0.51
N LEU A 191 14.95 3.62 1.09
CA LEU A 191 15.10 3.77 2.55
C LEU A 191 13.86 3.25 3.28
N GLY A 192 12.66 3.55 2.79
CA GLY A 192 11.44 3.05 3.40
C GLY A 192 11.29 1.52 3.31
N ILE A 193 11.75 0.91 2.22
CA ILE A 193 11.81 -0.56 2.08
C ILE A 193 12.84 -1.15 3.06
N ALA A 194 14.02 -0.54 3.18
CA ALA A 194 15.03 -0.97 4.14
C ALA A 194 14.53 -0.88 5.59
N ALA A 195 13.77 0.17 5.92
CA ALA A 195 13.16 0.33 7.23
C ALA A 195 12.04 -0.70 7.50
N ALA A 196 11.31 -1.13 6.48
CA ALA A 196 10.29 -2.18 6.61
C ALA A 196 10.88 -3.58 6.79
N ASP A 197 12.12 -3.81 6.33
CA ASP A 197 12.87 -5.07 6.45
C ASP A 197 12.07 -6.31 5.97
N ASP A 198 11.29 -6.15 4.89
CA ASP A 198 10.42 -7.20 4.36
C ASP A 198 11.03 -7.87 3.11
N PRO A 199 11.38 -9.17 3.18
CA PRO A 199 11.89 -9.92 2.03
C PRO A 199 10.95 -9.95 0.82
N HIS A 200 9.65 -9.67 0.99
CA HIS A 200 8.70 -9.60 -0.14
C HIS A 200 9.10 -8.54 -1.18
N SER A 201 9.85 -7.51 -0.79
CA SER A 201 10.28 -6.45 -1.72
C SER A 201 11.54 -6.78 -2.51
N ILE A 202 12.21 -7.93 -2.28
CA ILE A 202 13.42 -8.36 -3.02
C ILE A 202 13.23 -8.27 -4.54
N PRO A 203 12.14 -8.78 -5.15
CA PRO A 203 11.96 -8.70 -6.61
C PRO A 203 11.84 -7.26 -7.12
N ALA A 204 11.18 -6.39 -6.35
CA ALA A 204 11.03 -4.98 -6.70
C ALA A 204 12.38 -4.25 -6.65
N VAL A 205 13.18 -4.50 -5.61
CA VAL A 205 14.53 -3.93 -5.45
C VAL A 205 15.47 -4.41 -6.56
N LYS A 206 15.51 -5.72 -6.88
CA LYS A 206 16.31 -6.25 -8.00
C LYS A 206 15.97 -5.55 -9.32
N SER A 207 14.68 -5.45 -9.62
CA SER A 207 14.21 -4.76 -10.83
C SER A 207 14.56 -3.26 -10.84
N ALA A 208 14.62 -2.60 -9.67
CA ALA A 208 15.03 -1.21 -9.58
C ALA A 208 16.53 -1.04 -9.86
N ILE A 209 17.40 -1.91 -9.31
CA ILE A 209 18.86 -1.91 -9.55
C ILE A 209 19.18 -2.01 -11.05
N GLU A 210 18.52 -2.93 -11.75
CA GLU A 210 18.72 -3.16 -13.19
C GLU A 210 18.40 -1.93 -14.05
N ARG A 211 17.43 -1.11 -13.61
CA ARG A 211 16.93 0.05 -14.37
C ARG A 211 17.52 1.38 -13.90
N GLU A 212 18.12 1.42 -12.72
CA GLU A 212 18.66 2.64 -12.15
C GLU A 212 19.81 3.16 -13.01
N THR A 213 19.84 4.48 -13.24
CA THR A 213 20.86 5.15 -14.06
C THR A 213 21.86 5.93 -13.21
N CYS A 214 21.46 6.36 -12.00
CA CYS A 214 22.34 6.98 -11.02
C CYS A 214 23.16 5.91 -10.29
N GLN A 215 24.48 5.96 -10.40
CA GLN A 215 25.35 4.93 -9.83
C GLN A 215 25.27 4.87 -8.29
N GLU A 216 25.25 6.01 -7.61
CA GLU A 216 25.14 6.11 -6.14
C GLU A 216 23.86 5.42 -5.63
N LEU A 217 22.70 5.79 -6.18
CA LEU A 217 21.43 5.16 -5.82
C LEU A 217 21.37 3.66 -6.18
N ARG A 218 22.05 3.23 -7.25
CA ARG A 218 22.15 1.80 -7.58
C ARG A 218 22.93 1.05 -6.50
N ASP A 219 23.99 1.65 -5.98
CA ASP A 219 24.81 1.06 -4.91
C ASP A 219 24.04 1.02 -3.58
N ASP A 220 23.23 2.04 -3.28
CA ASP A 220 22.33 2.05 -2.13
C ASP A 220 21.23 0.98 -2.24
N LEU A 221 20.57 0.86 -3.39
CA LEU A 221 19.62 -0.22 -3.65
C LEU A 221 20.26 -1.61 -3.50
N ALA A 222 21.54 -1.77 -3.89
CA ALA A 222 22.27 -3.02 -3.69
C ALA A 222 22.56 -3.29 -2.21
N GLN A 223 22.75 -2.26 -1.38
CA GLN A 223 22.82 -2.40 0.09
C GLN A 223 21.50 -2.89 0.65
N VAL A 224 20.38 -2.27 0.24
CA VAL A 224 19.03 -2.72 0.63
C VAL A 224 18.80 -4.17 0.24
N LEU A 225 19.20 -4.57 -0.98
CA LEU A 225 19.07 -5.96 -1.41
C LEU A 225 19.86 -6.94 -0.52
N ARG A 226 21.09 -6.58 -0.12
CA ARG A 226 21.89 -7.41 0.79
C ARG A 226 21.24 -7.55 2.17
N GLN A 227 20.63 -6.46 2.67
CA GLN A 227 19.89 -6.51 3.92
C GLN A 227 18.70 -7.47 3.83
N LEU A 228 17.88 -7.36 2.78
CA LEU A 228 16.67 -8.16 2.61
C LEU A 228 16.94 -9.63 2.25
N ASP A 229 18.08 -9.92 1.61
CA ASP A 229 18.49 -11.27 1.19
C ASP A 229 19.76 -11.72 1.95
N PRO A 230 19.61 -12.34 3.14
CA PRO A 230 20.75 -12.80 3.94
C PRO A 230 21.66 -13.79 3.20
N GLN A 231 21.15 -14.49 2.19
CA GLN A 231 21.96 -15.44 1.41
C GLN A 231 22.96 -14.71 0.50
N CYS A 232 22.75 -13.43 0.23
CA CYS A 232 23.64 -12.61 -0.58
C CYS A 232 25.03 -12.41 0.06
N HIS A 233 25.13 -12.49 1.40
CA HIS A 233 26.40 -12.31 2.13
C HIS A 233 27.38 -13.49 1.99
N MET A 234 26.92 -14.67 1.60
CA MET A 234 27.75 -15.90 1.59
C MET A 234 28.75 -15.98 0.42
N TYR A 235 28.71 -15.05 -0.54
CA TYR A 235 29.48 -15.18 -1.79
C TYR A 235 30.48 -14.05 -2.08
N SER A 236 30.65 -13.07 -1.18
CA SER A 236 31.49 -11.88 -1.44
C SER A 236 32.94 -11.96 -0.91
N GLU A 237 33.34 -13.04 -0.22
CA GLU A 237 34.68 -13.16 0.40
C GLU A 237 35.64 -14.10 -0.37
N LYS A 238 35.74 -13.97 -1.69
CA LYS A 238 36.77 -14.67 -2.50
C LYS A 238 37.58 -13.68 -3.32
#